data_AF-A0A2W5Y567-F1
#
_entry.id   AF-A0A2W5Y567-F1
#
_cell.length_a   1.000
_cell.length_b   1.000
_cell.length_c   1.000
_cell.angle_alpha   90.00
_cell.angle_beta   90.00
_cell.angle_gamma   90.00
#
_symmetry.space_group_name_H-M   'P 1'
#
loop_
_entity.id
_entity.type
_entity.pdbx_description
1 polymer ?
#
loop_
_entity_poly.entity_id
_entity_poly.type
_entity_poly.pdbx_seq_one_letter_code
_entity_poly.pdbx_strand_id
1 'polypeptide(L)'
;MQGLLKQHERARRRGVNPIVYWLIRGVLQPFFHLYFRLSRIGREHIPDDGPVIFASNHRSFLDPFLIGTLVRRPIYYVAKRELFSNRLQAWLLKSLGAFPVDRGHSDSEMIATAKAILARGDCVVIFPEGTRVRPGPLGHAKRGVGRLALETAAPVVPLAVIGSEDVRRGWRIRPRKIRIRVGRPLTFPRVQSATPQLAQAVTDRIWPCVMLQWEWLGGLAPLRRVAVVGASEWGRSVAEALRRAGVEIEAGVAGACEVSECDLLCLAVPAAELPPALAAELPALPQRAGVLVVSEGLVPPEGLLPGAYLAGRAELAGHPVACLAGPSQPADLLVSGTTVLLASSDRGLARQLSHALRAAGVDSQRSADLAGVELGAASTALGGPASGRHAA
;
A
#
# COMPACT_ATOMS: atom_id res chain seq x y z
N MET A 1 11.45 34.09 -1.47
CA MET A 1 12.41 33.25 -0.74
C MET A 1 12.54 33.62 0.74
N GLN A 2 12.72 34.90 1.10
CA GLN A 2 12.88 35.36 2.50
C GLN A 2 11.76 34.93 3.47
N GLY A 3 10.50 34.88 3.01
CA GLY A 3 9.36 34.47 3.85
C GLY A 3 9.41 33.01 4.32
N LEU A 4 9.97 32.11 3.50
CA LEU A 4 10.13 30.69 3.84
C LEU A 4 11.24 30.47 4.87
N LEU A 5 12.38 31.14 4.69
CA LEU A 5 13.51 31.04 5.61
C LEU A 5 13.11 31.50 7.02
N LYS A 6 12.34 32.59 7.13
CA LYS A 6 11.75 33.05 8.40
C LYS A 6 10.84 31.99 9.06
N GLN A 7 10.15 31.18 8.26
CA GLN A 7 9.29 30.11 8.78
C GLN A 7 10.11 28.94 9.32
N HIS A 8 11.16 28.55 8.61
CA HIS A 8 12.13 27.56 9.09
C HIS A 8 12.82 28.04 10.37
N GLU A 9 13.30 29.29 10.42
CA GLU A 9 13.96 29.85 11.61
C GLU A 9 13.04 29.84 12.84
N ARG A 10 11.77 30.22 12.68
CA ARG A 10 10.78 30.13 13.76
C ARG A 10 10.62 28.69 14.25
N ALA A 11 10.47 27.74 13.33
CA ALA A 11 10.34 26.33 13.67
C ALA A 11 11.57 25.80 14.42
N ARG A 12 12.77 26.30 14.11
CA ARG A 12 14.05 25.98 14.77
C ARG A 12 14.24 26.63 16.14
N ARG A 13 13.67 27.81 16.40
CA ARG A 13 13.91 28.58 17.64
C ARG A 13 12.75 28.65 18.62
N ARG A 14 11.52 28.88 18.14
CA ARG A 14 10.37 29.26 18.98
C ARG A 14 9.36 28.15 19.23
N GLY A 15 9.44 27.05 18.50
CA GLY A 15 8.52 25.93 18.63
C GLY A 15 7.04 26.29 18.37
N VAL A 16 6.12 25.50 18.94
CA VAL A 16 4.65 25.71 18.87
C VAL A 16 4.22 26.87 19.76
N ASN A 17 3.00 27.41 19.56
CA ASN A 17 2.39 28.26 20.58
C ASN A 17 1.65 27.36 21.59
N PRO A 18 2.08 27.25 22.85
CA PRO A 18 1.53 26.29 23.80
C PRO A 18 0.03 26.45 24.01
N ILE A 19 -0.45 27.68 24.18
CA ILE A 19 -1.87 27.98 24.45
C ILE A 19 -2.74 27.50 23.28
N VAL A 20 -2.37 27.92 22.06
CA VAL A 20 -3.11 27.56 20.84
C VAL A 20 -3.05 26.06 20.60
N TYR A 21 -1.87 25.45 20.76
CA TYR A 21 -1.66 24.02 20.56
C TYR A 21 -2.53 23.18 21.49
N TRP A 22 -2.49 23.46 22.79
CA TRP A 22 -3.21 22.69 23.80
C TRP A 22 -4.73 22.91 23.74
N LEU A 23 -5.18 24.13 23.42
CA LEU A 23 -6.61 24.41 23.21
C LEU A 23 -7.15 23.64 22.00
N ILE A 24 -6.47 23.73 20.86
CA ILE A 24 -6.90 23.02 19.64
C ILE A 24 -6.86 21.51 19.85
N ARG A 25 -5.82 21.01 20.52
CA ARG A 25 -5.75 19.59 20.88
C ARG A 25 -6.91 19.16 21.78
N GLY A 26 -7.23 19.96 22.80
CA GLY A 26 -8.33 19.72 23.74
C GLY A 26 -9.69 19.62 23.04
N VAL A 27 -9.87 20.32 21.92
CA VAL A 27 -11.08 20.24 21.09
C VAL A 27 -11.03 19.09 20.08
N LEU A 28 -9.93 18.96 19.33
CA LEU A 28 -9.82 17.99 18.24
C LEU A 28 -9.74 16.54 18.75
N GLN A 29 -9.06 16.31 19.88
CA GLN A 29 -8.89 14.96 20.40
C GLN A 29 -10.23 14.30 20.76
N PRO A 30 -11.14 14.87 21.57
CA PRO A 30 -12.45 14.28 21.82
C PRO A 30 -13.28 14.22 20.53
N PHE A 31 -13.25 15.25 19.68
CA PHE A 31 -13.94 15.22 18.40
C PHE A 31 -13.52 13.99 17.55
N PHE A 32 -12.23 13.69 17.44
CA PHE A 32 -11.76 12.51 16.71
C PHE A 32 -12.20 11.18 17.37
N HIS A 33 -12.18 11.10 18.71
CA HIS A 33 -12.62 9.89 19.41
C HIS A 33 -14.11 9.63 19.27
N LEU A 34 -14.95 10.67 19.32
CA LEU A 34 -16.39 10.53 19.24
C LEU A 34 -16.87 10.43 17.78
N TYR A 35 -16.51 11.41 16.95
CA TYR A 35 -17.05 11.55 15.59
C TYR A 35 -16.42 10.56 14.61
N PHE A 36 -15.10 10.32 14.71
CA PHE A 36 -14.39 9.35 13.86
C PHE A 36 -14.16 8.00 14.54
N ARG A 37 -14.66 7.79 15.76
CA ARG A 37 -14.44 6.55 16.54
C ARG A 37 -12.96 6.15 16.54
N LEU A 38 -12.08 7.14 16.73
CA LEU A 38 -10.64 6.98 16.61
C LEU A 38 -10.13 5.89 17.55
N SER A 39 -9.52 4.86 16.98
CA SER A 39 -8.78 3.82 17.72
C SER A 39 -7.28 4.06 17.58
N ARG A 40 -6.55 3.98 18.69
CA ARG A 40 -5.08 4.17 18.73
C ARG A 40 -4.47 2.93 19.39
N ILE A 41 -3.74 2.14 18.62
CA ILE A 41 -3.19 0.84 19.02
C ILE A 41 -1.66 0.93 19.02
N GLY A 42 -0.98 0.34 20.01
CA GLY A 42 0.48 0.31 20.07
C GLY A 42 1.13 1.59 20.61
N ARG A 43 0.37 2.44 21.32
CA ARG A 43 0.89 3.72 21.85
C ARG A 43 2.03 3.53 22.85
N GLU A 44 2.05 2.40 23.54
CA GLU A 44 3.08 1.95 24.45
C GLU A 44 4.47 1.77 23.79
N HIS A 45 4.53 1.69 22.46
CA HIS A 45 5.80 1.65 21.73
C HIS A 45 6.46 3.02 21.57
N ILE A 46 5.75 4.11 21.86
CA ILE A 46 6.26 5.46 21.63
C ILE A 46 7.13 5.85 22.82
N PRO A 47 8.39 6.29 22.61
CA PRO A 47 9.20 6.86 23.68
C PRO A 47 8.46 8.03 24.36
N ASP A 48 8.44 8.03 25.69
CA ASP A 48 7.76 9.08 26.47
C ASP A 48 8.45 10.44 26.29
N ASP A 49 9.78 10.44 26.26
CA ASP A 49 10.64 11.62 26.16
C ASP A 49 11.65 11.50 25.00
N GLY A 50 12.43 12.57 24.78
CA GLY A 50 13.48 12.61 23.75
C GLY A 50 12.97 12.68 22.30
N PRO A 51 13.88 12.80 21.32
CA PRO A 51 13.49 12.98 19.93
C PRO A 51 12.78 11.75 19.37
N VAL A 52 11.77 11.96 18.51
CA VAL A 52 11.08 10.87 17.82
C VAL A 52 10.79 11.27 16.37
N ILE A 53 11.09 10.37 15.44
CA ILE A 53 10.65 10.48 14.05
C ILE A 53 9.45 9.55 13.88
N PHE A 54 8.25 10.10 13.72
CA PHE A 54 7.09 9.32 13.30
C PHE A 54 7.11 9.14 11.79
N ALA A 55 7.25 7.90 11.34
CA ALA A 55 7.16 7.54 9.92
C ALA A 55 5.77 6.96 9.63
N SER A 56 4.99 7.63 8.78
CA SER A 56 3.60 7.22 8.49
C SER A 56 3.29 7.23 7.01
N ASN A 57 2.32 6.40 6.60
CA ASN A 57 1.62 6.62 5.34
C ASN A 57 0.85 7.94 5.36
N HIS A 58 0.60 8.53 4.18
CA HIS A 58 -0.19 9.74 4.06
C HIS A 58 -1.39 9.54 3.16
N ARG A 59 -2.56 9.40 3.77
CA ARG A 59 -3.84 9.38 3.07
C ARG A 59 -4.47 10.75 3.14
N SER A 60 -4.63 11.38 4.29
CA SER A 60 -5.46 12.59 4.48
C SER A 60 -4.76 13.82 5.00
N PHE A 61 -5.37 14.98 4.71
CA PHE A 61 -4.95 16.23 5.34
C PHE A 61 -5.14 16.19 6.87
N LEU A 62 -5.98 15.27 7.36
CA LEU A 62 -6.19 15.04 8.78
C LEU A 62 -5.07 14.21 9.44
N ASP A 63 -4.25 13.48 8.68
CA ASP A 63 -3.27 12.54 9.26
C ASP A 63 -2.30 13.21 10.24
N PRO A 64 -1.71 14.39 9.96
CA PRO A 64 -0.83 15.05 10.92
C PRO A 64 -1.52 15.37 12.25
N PHE A 65 -2.80 15.77 12.21
CA PHE A 65 -3.59 16.08 13.40
C PHE A 65 -3.98 14.82 14.17
N LEU A 66 -4.32 13.75 13.45
CA LEU A 66 -4.61 12.43 14.03
C LEU A 66 -3.38 11.87 14.77
N ILE A 67 -2.21 11.91 14.12
CA ILE A 67 -0.93 11.51 14.71
C ILE A 67 -0.57 12.41 15.90
N GLY A 68 -0.88 13.71 15.82
CA GLY A 68 -0.78 14.67 16.92
C GLY A 68 -1.44 14.22 18.22
N THR A 69 -2.48 13.38 18.16
CA THR A 69 -3.17 12.85 19.34
C THR A 69 -2.47 11.67 20.03
N LEU A 70 -1.39 11.12 19.47
CA LEU A 70 -0.73 9.92 20.00
C LEU A 70 0.09 10.17 21.27
N VAL A 71 0.78 11.31 21.35
CA VAL A 71 1.66 11.67 22.48
C VAL A 71 1.21 12.95 23.16
N ARG A 72 1.53 13.15 24.44
CA ARG A 72 1.19 14.38 25.20
C ARG A 72 2.27 15.46 25.08
N ARG A 73 2.86 15.61 23.90
CA ARG A 73 3.88 16.62 23.60
C ARG A 73 3.72 17.14 22.17
N PRO A 74 4.20 18.36 21.87
CA PRO A 74 4.13 18.92 20.53
C PRO A 74 4.76 18.01 19.48
N ILE A 75 4.10 17.91 18.32
CA ILE A 75 4.63 17.20 17.16
C ILE A 75 4.70 18.18 16.00
N TYR A 76 5.85 18.20 15.34
CA TYR A 76 6.10 19.04 14.18
C TYR A 76 5.87 18.25 12.90
N TYR A 77 5.30 18.89 11.89
CA TYR A 77 4.98 18.20 10.64
C TYR A 77 5.34 19.05 9.43
N VAL A 78 5.75 18.36 8.38
CA VAL A 78 6.10 18.97 7.11
C VAL A 78 4.83 19.34 6.35
N ALA A 79 4.69 20.60 5.96
CA ALA A 79 3.54 21.11 5.22
C ALA A 79 3.98 21.78 3.91
N LYS A 80 3.15 21.67 2.87
CA LYS A 80 3.42 22.29 1.57
C LYS A 80 3.54 23.81 1.69
N ARG A 81 4.50 24.41 0.98
CA ARG A 81 4.74 25.86 0.93
C ARG A 81 3.48 26.68 0.65
N GLU A 82 2.61 26.21 -0.24
CA GLU A 82 1.41 26.98 -0.65
C GLU A 82 0.45 27.22 0.53
N LEU A 83 0.46 26.36 1.54
CA LEU A 83 -0.34 26.50 2.76
C LEU A 83 0.09 27.68 3.65
N PHE A 84 1.25 28.27 3.37
CA PHE A 84 1.79 29.41 4.10
C PHE A 84 1.63 30.75 3.38
N SER A 85 0.88 30.77 2.27
CA SER A 85 0.59 31.99 1.50
C SER A 85 -0.34 32.96 2.27
N ASN A 86 -1.39 32.44 2.90
CA ASN A 86 -2.30 33.23 3.72
C ASN A 86 -1.73 33.43 5.14
N ARG A 87 -1.68 34.68 5.61
CA ARG A 87 -1.09 35.06 6.93
C ARG A 87 -1.77 34.37 8.12
N LEU A 88 -3.09 34.27 8.12
CA LEU A 88 -3.87 33.66 9.21
C LEU A 88 -3.67 32.13 9.22
N GLN A 89 -3.80 31.50 8.05
CA GLN A 89 -3.57 30.06 7.89
C GLN A 89 -2.13 29.70 8.27
N ALA A 90 -1.14 30.47 7.80
CA ALA A 90 0.26 30.27 8.15
C ALA A 90 0.48 30.41 9.65
N TRP A 91 -0.08 31.45 10.30
CA TRP A 91 0.02 31.64 11.74
C TRP A 91 -0.54 30.44 12.51
N LEU A 92 -1.71 29.94 12.12
CA LEU A 92 -2.34 28.79 12.77
C LEU A 92 -1.50 27.51 12.59
N LEU A 93 -1.10 27.20 11.36
CA LEU A 93 -0.27 26.03 11.06
C LEU A 93 1.06 26.06 11.81
N LYS A 94 1.74 27.22 11.85
CA LYS A 94 2.97 27.40 12.63
C LYS A 94 2.74 27.20 14.13
N SER A 95 1.62 27.71 14.65
CA SER A 95 1.25 27.55 16.05
C SER A 95 1.01 26.09 16.41
N LEU A 96 0.62 25.27 15.43
CA LEU A 96 0.40 23.83 15.56
C LEU A 96 1.64 22.96 15.26
N GLY A 97 2.76 23.54 14.86
CA GLY A 97 4.01 22.82 14.61
C GLY A 97 4.33 22.54 13.13
N ALA A 98 3.56 23.12 12.20
CA ALA A 98 3.84 22.99 10.77
C ALA A 98 5.07 23.80 10.36
N PHE A 99 5.92 23.22 9.50
CA PHE A 99 7.01 23.93 8.82
C PHE A 99 7.03 23.59 7.32
N PRO A 100 7.47 24.52 6.46
CA PRO A 100 7.29 24.40 5.02
C PRO A 100 8.24 23.38 4.37
N VAL A 101 7.81 22.84 3.23
CA VAL A 101 8.64 22.13 2.25
C VAL A 101 8.33 22.63 0.84
N ASP A 102 9.37 22.75 0.02
CA ASP A 102 9.28 23.08 -1.40
C ASP A 102 9.48 21.79 -2.21
N ARG A 103 8.38 21.13 -2.55
CA ARG A 103 8.42 19.82 -3.22
C ARG A 103 8.88 20.02 -4.66
N GLY A 104 9.99 19.38 -5.04
CA GLY A 104 10.57 19.48 -6.40
C GLY A 104 11.82 20.35 -6.48
N HIS A 105 12.13 21.10 -5.42
CA HIS A 105 13.42 21.77 -5.23
C HIS A 105 14.23 21.07 -4.13
N SER A 106 15.43 21.57 -3.83
CA SER A 106 16.29 21.00 -2.78
C SER A 106 15.60 20.95 -1.41
N ASP A 107 15.39 19.75 -0.88
CA ASP A 107 14.80 19.48 0.43
C ASP A 107 15.73 19.83 1.62
N SER A 108 16.86 20.51 1.38
CA SER A 108 17.91 20.76 2.37
C SER A 108 17.44 21.56 3.59
N GLU A 109 16.67 22.63 3.39
CA GLU A 109 16.16 23.48 4.47
C GLU A 109 15.14 22.75 5.36
N MET A 110 14.31 21.90 4.75
CA MET A 110 13.34 21.05 5.45
C MET A 110 14.06 20.04 6.34
N ILE A 111 15.06 19.34 5.79
CA ILE A 111 15.90 18.39 6.55
C ILE A 111 16.65 19.09 7.68
N ALA A 112 17.29 20.24 7.42
CA ALA A 112 17.98 21.01 8.45
C ALA A 112 17.05 21.44 9.59
N THR A 113 15.80 21.81 9.26
CA THR A 113 14.79 22.17 10.25
C THR A 113 14.35 20.97 11.08
N ALA A 114 14.08 19.83 10.44
CA ALA A 114 13.74 18.60 11.14
C ALA A 114 14.88 18.15 12.09
N LYS A 115 16.14 18.22 11.64
CA LYS A 115 17.32 17.94 12.50
C LYS A 115 17.38 18.85 13.72
N ALA A 116 17.16 20.15 13.53
CA ALA A 116 17.15 21.11 14.63
C ALA A 116 16.01 20.87 15.61
N ILE A 117 14.82 20.48 15.14
CA ILE A 117 13.69 20.11 16.00
C ILE A 117 14.05 18.87 16.82
N LEU A 118 14.55 17.82 16.17
CA LEU A 118 14.98 16.59 16.84
C LEU A 118 16.13 16.84 17.84
N ALA A 119 17.08 17.72 17.53
CA ALA A 119 18.16 18.07 18.45
C ALA A 119 17.68 18.70 19.77
N ARG A 120 16.46 19.26 19.81
CA ARG A 120 15.83 19.78 21.03
C ARG A 120 15.06 18.72 21.83
N GLY A 121 15.00 17.48 21.34
CA GLY A 121 14.20 16.41 21.94
C GLY A 121 12.73 16.40 21.52
N ASP A 122 12.35 17.15 20.48
CA ASP A 122 10.97 17.21 19.98
C ASP A 122 10.66 16.09 18.98
N CYS A 123 9.36 15.92 18.66
CA CYS A 123 8.88 14.93 17.71
C CYS A 123 8.65 15.51 16.31
N VAL A 124 9.01 14.78 15.25
CA VAL A 124 8.72 15.14 13.85
C VAL A 124 7.94 14.02 13.16
N VAL A 125 6.87 14.38 12.44
CA VAL A 125 6.19 13.46 11.50
C VAL A 125 6.79 13.63 10.11
N ILE A 126 7.23 12.51 9.55
CA ILE A 126 7.64 12.38 8.15
C ILE A 126 6.69 11.39 7.48
N PHE A 127 6.21 11.78 6.29
CA PHE A 127 5.47 10.91 5.40
C PHE A 127 6.40 10.48 4.28
N PRO A 128 6.99 9.27 4.32
CA PRO A 128 8.04 8.87 3.38
C PRO A 128 7.60 8.92 1.91
N GLU A 129 6.31 8.69 1.62
CA GLU A 129 5.73 8.81 0.28
C GLU A 129 5.88 10.23 -0.32
N GLY A 130 6.03 11.25 0.53
CA GLY A 130 6.20 12.65 0.12
C GLY A 130 4.94 13.30 -0.47
N THR A 131 3.87 12.55 -0.68
CA THR A 131 2.56 13.03 -1.13
C THR A 131 1.43 12.20 -0.53
N ARG A 132 0.20 12.64 -0.72
CA ARG A 132 -0.98 11.84 -0.36
C ARG A 132 -1.21 10.82 -1.47
N VAL A 133 -1.20 9.53 -1.14
CA VAL A 133 -1.47 8.44 -2.08
C VAL A 133 -2.89 7.94 -1.84
N ARG A 134 -3.74 7.91 -2.87
CA ARG A 134 -5.12 7.39 -2.81
C ARG A 134 -5.62 7.03 -4.22
N PRO A 135 -6.56 6.07 -4.37
CA PRO A 135 -6.83 4.88 -3.54
C PRO A 135 -5.85 3.74 -3.87
N GLY A 136 -5.83 2.67 -3.06
CA GLY A 136 -5.02 1.47 -3.33
C GLY A 136 -3.97 1.16 -2.25
N PRO A 137 -2.92 0.39 -2.55
CA PRO A 137 -1.83 0.08 -1.64
C PRO A 137 -1.02 1.35 -1.30
N LEU A 138 -0.04 1.19 -0.43
CA LEU A 138 0.92 2.25 -0.12
C LEU A 138 1.89 2.43 -1.29
N GLY A 139 2.34 3.66 -1.53
CA GLY A 139 3.29 3.98 -2.59
C GLY A 139 4.75 3.67 -2.20
N HIS A 140 5.67 4.20 -2.99
CA HIS A 140 7.11 4.09 -2.71
C HIS A 140 7.56 5.15 -1.70
N ALA A 141 8.40 4.74 -0.76
CA ALA A 141 9.05 5.64 0.17
C ALA A 141 10.26 6.34 -0.44
N LYS A 142 10.42 7.63 -0.13
CA LYS A 142 11.62 8.41 -0.44
C LYS A 142 12.61 8.33 0.71
N ARG A 143 13.91 8.37 0.39
CA ARG A 143 15.07 8.34 1.32
C ARG A 143 15.10 9.35 2.49
N GLY A 144 14.20 10.33 2.54
CA GLY A 144 14.26 11.45 3.50
C GLY A 144 14.18 11.01 4.96
N VAL A 145 13.36 10.00 5.26
CA VAL A 145 13.22 9.47 6.63
C VAL A 145 14.49 8.74 7.08
N GLY A 146 15.11 7.93 6.21
CA GLY A 146 16.35 7.24 6.53
C GLY A 146 17.53 8.19 6.72
N ARG A 147 17.60 9.26 5.91
CA ARG A 147 18.58 10.35 6.12
C ARG A 147 18.44 10.98 7.51
N LEU A 148 17.22 11.31 7.92
CA LEU A 148 16.98 11.91 9.24
C LEU A 148 17.35 10.96 10.37
N ALA A 149 16.98 9.68 10.26
CA ALA A 149 17.33 8.67 11.24
C ALA A 149 18.85 8.57 11.44
N LEU A 150 19.60 8.50 10.34
CA LEU A 150 21.06 8.41 10.32
C LEU A 150 21.76 9.67 10.86
N GLU A 151 21.30 10.87 10.49
CA GLU A 151 22.00 12.10 10.86
C GLU A 151 21.65 12.60 12.29
N THR A 152 20.59 12.05 12.89
CA THR A 152 20.11 12.45 14.23
C THR A 152 20.19 11.35 15.28
N ALA A 153 20.26 10.07 14.87
CA ALA A 153 20.07 8.90 15.73
C ALA A 153 18.75 8.90 16.52
N ALA A 154 17.77 9.71 16.11
CA ALA A 154 16.45 9.70 16.74
C ALA A 154 15.72 8.38 16.42
N PRO A 155 15.04 7.76 17.41
CA PRO A 155 14.22 6.58 17.18
C PRO A 155 13.12 6.88 16.15
N VAL A 156 12.99 5.98 15.18
CA VAL A 156 11.95 6.03 14.16
C VAL A 156 10.80 5.14 14.60
N VAL A 157 9.64 5.74 14.86
CA VAL A 157 8.42 5.01 15.21
C VAL A 157 7.58 4.83 13.94
N PRO A 158 7.49 3.62 13.38
CA PRO A 158 6.66 3.33 12.22
C PRO A 158 5.19 3.25 12.66
N LEU A 159 4.30 3.90 11.93
CA LEU A 159 2.86 3.83 12.20
C LEU A 159 2.07 3.89 10.91
N ALA A 160 0.82 3.44 10.96
CA ALA A 160 -0.11 3.59 9.86
C ALA A 160 -1.45 4.17 10.31
N VAL A 161 -2.07 4.94 9.43
CA VAL A 161 -3.42 5.50 9.57
C VAL A 161 -4.30 4.93 8.46
N ILE A 162 -5.46 4.37 8.82
CA ILE A 162 -6.48 3.90 7.87
C ILE A 162 -7.83 4.55 8.12
N GLY A 163 -8.61 4.73 7.06
CA GLY A 163 -9.97 5.28 7.07
C GLY A 163 -10.03 6.80 6.97
N SER A 164 -8.90 7.50 7.10
CA SER A 164 -8.84 8.97 6.98
C SER A 164 -9.05 9.45 5.53
N GLU A 165 -8.87 8.57 4.55
CA GLU A 165 -9.12 8.78 3.13
C GLU A 165 -10.58 9.11 2.82
N ASP A 166 -11.50 8.44 3.51
CA ASP A 166 -12.95 8.48 3.22
C ASP A 166 -13.70 9.53 4.05
N VAL A 167 -12.99 10.27 4.90
CA VAL A 167 -13.57 11.27 5.80
C VAL A 167 -14.13 12.47 5.04
N ARG A 168 -13.55 12.84 3.89
CA ARG A 168 -13.95 14.04 3.16
C ARG A 168 -14.51 13.69 1.79
N ARG A 169 -15.76 14.08 1.51
CA ARG A 169 -16.36 14.08 0.16
C ARG A 169 -16.76 15.51 -0.20
N GLY A 170 -15.98 16.16 -1.06
CA GLY A 170 -16.13 17.58 -1.36
C GLY A 170 -15.85 18.44 -0.12
N TRP A 171 -16.82 19.24 0.30
CA TRP A 171 -16.74 20.06 1.53
C TRP A 171 -17.23 19.33 2.80
N ARG A 172 -17.99 18.23 2.66
CA ARG A 172 -18.60 17.53 3.79
C ARG A 172 -17.61 16.57 4.46
N ILE A 173 -17.52 16.67 5.78
CA ILE A 173 -16.81 15.74 6.66
C ILE A 173 -17.80 14.65 7.10
N ARG A 174 -17.43 13.37 6.91
CA ARG A 174 -18.27 12.20 7.19
C ARG A 174 -17.76 11.43 8.39
N PRO A 175 -18.65 10.85 9.21
CA PRO A 175 -18.25 10.01 10.34
C PRO A 175 -17.75 8.66 9.82
N ARG A 176 -16.42 8.52 9.67
CA ARG A 176 -15.75 7.27 9.31
C ARG A 176 -14.91 6.80 10.47
N LYS A 177 -14.87 5.48 10.70
CA LYS A 177 -13.98 4.86 11.68
C LYS A 177 -12.54 5.09 11.22
N ILE A 178 -11.72 5.71 12.08
CA ILE A 178 -10.28 5.89 11.84
C ILE A 178 -9.52 5.03 12.84
N ARG A 179 -8.50 4.32 12.35
CA ARG A 179 -7.62 3.53 13.21
C ARG A 179 -6.18 3.92 12.94
N ILE A 180 -5.40 4.03 14.00
CA ILE A 180 -3.96 4.23 13.97
C ILE A 180 -3.32 3.05 14.68
N ARG A 181 -2.30 2.47 14.05
CA ARG A 181 -1.47 1.43 14.67
C ARG A 181 -0.02 1.88 14.66
N VAL A 182 0.61 1.75 15.81
CA VAL A 182 1.99 2.15 16.06
C VAL A 182 2.84 0.91 16.30
N GLY A 183 3.91 0.76 15.53
CA GLY A 183 4.89 -0.31 15.65
C GLY A 183 6.04 0.06 16.60
N ARG A 184 6.91 -0.92 16.86
CA ARG A 184 8.10 -0.75 17.71
C ARG A 184 9.10 0.23 17.07
N PRO A 185 9.77 1.07 17.88
CA PRO A 185 10.75 2.02 17.38
C PRO A 185 11.97 1.30 16.80
N LEU A 186 12.53 1.85 15.71
CA LEU A 186 13.79 1.44 15.13
C LEU A 186 14.86 2.50 15.45
N THR A 187 16.06 2.05 15.80
CA THR A 187 17.23 2.90 16.02
C THR A 187 18.31 2.59 14.99
N PHE A 188 19.04 3.62 14.58
CA PHE A 188 20.09 3.52 13.57
C PHE A 188 21.35 4.25 14.06
N PRO A 189 22.55 3.81 13.66
CA PRO A 189 23.79 4.47 14.04
C PRO A 189 23.85 5.89 13.48
N ARG A 190 24.49 6.79 14.24
CA ARG A 190 24.66 8.18 13.82
C ARG A 190 25.80 8.29 12.82
N VAL A 191 25.56 8.98 11.71
CA VAL A 191 26.60 9.44 10.77
C VAL A 191 26.51 10.95 10.58
N GLN A 192 27.63 11.60 10.29
CA GLN A 192 27.65 13.07 10.12
C GLN A 192 26.88 13.51 8.87
N SER A 193 27.10 12.80 7.75
CA SER A 193 26.49 13.06 6.45
C SER A 193 26.11 11.74 5.79
N ALA A 194 24.81 11.47 5.67
CA ALA A 194 24.35 10.22 5.05
C ALA A 194 24.43 10.32 3.52
N THR A 195 25.04 9.32 2.88
CA THR A 195 25.01 9.20 1.42
C THR A 195 23.58 8.89 0.94
N PRO A 196 23.22 9.25 -0.31
CA PRO A 196 21.94 8.89 -0.91
C PRO A 196 21.57 7.41 -0.76
N GLN A 197 22.53 6.53 -1.00
CA GLN A 197 22.38 5.08 -0.99
C GLN A 197 22.14 4.57 0.42
N LEU A 198 22.92 5.04 1.40
CA LEU A 198 22.76 4.65 2.79
C LEU A 198 21.40 5.13 3.36
N ALA A 199 21.00 6.36 3.02
CA ALA A 199 19.70 6.90 3.41
C ALA A 199 18.53 6.11 2.80
N GLN A 200 18.68 5.63 1.57
CA GLN A 200 17.69 4.77 0.92
C GLN A 200 17.65 3.40 1.61
N ALA A 201 18.79 2.75 1.85
CA ALA A 201 18.85 1.46 2.55
C ALA A 201 18.20 1.49 3.94
N VAL A 202 18.40 2.56 4.71
CA VAL A 202 17.71 2.73 6.01
C VAL A 202 16.22 2.96 5.82
N THR A 203 15.81 3.70 4.78
CA THR A 203 14.39 3.88 4.45
C THR A 203 13.74 2.54 4.07
N ASP A 204 14.45 1.69 3.33
CA ASP A 204 13.98 0.35 2.93
C ASP A 204 13.89 -0.61 4.12
N ARG A 205 14.53 -0.29 5.25
CA ARG A 205 14.32 -0.98 6.53
C ARG A 205 13.15 -0.42 7.36
N ILE A 206 12.87 0.88 7.24
CA ILE A 206 11.76 1.56 7.96
C ILE A 206 10.41 1.30 7.27
N TRP A 207 10.37 1.40 5.94
CA TRP A 207 9.13 1.41 5.18
C TRP A 207 8.32 0.11 5.30
N PRO A 208 8.93 -1.09 5.23
CA PRO A 208 8.22 -2.34 5.49
C PRO A 208 7.56 -2.37 6.87
N CYS A 209 8.16 -1.77 7.90
CA CYS A 209 7.54 -1.69 9.23
C CYS A 209 6.27 -0.83 9.25
N VAL A 210 6.22 0.24 8.43
CA VAL A 210 5.00 1.05 8.20
C VAL A 210 3.96 0.24 7.43
N MET A 211 4.37 -0.46 6.36
CA MET A 211 3.48 -1.32 5.57
C MET A 211 2.85 -2.41 6.43
N LEU A 212 3.61 -3.05 7.31
CA LEU A 212 3.10 -4.03 8.27
C LEU A 212 2.02 -3.45 9.20
N GLN A 213 2.13 -2.17 9.59
CA GLN A 213 1.07 -1.53 10.38
C GLN A 213 -0.19 -1.29 9.54
N TRP A 214 -0.02 -0.88 8.29
CA TRP A 214 -1.11 -0.62 7.34
C TRP A 214 -1.88 -1.90 6.98
N GLU A 215 -1.17 -2.98 6.65
CA GLU A 215 -1.75 -4.27 6.28
C GLU A 215 -2.53 -4.87 7.45
N TRP A 216 -1.98 -4.84 8.65
CA TRP A 216 -2.70 -5.31 9.84
C TRP A 216 -3.98 -4.51 10.13
N LEU A 217 -3.99 -3.23 9.79
CA LEU A 217 -5.19 -2.40 9.90
C LEU A 217 -6.26 -2.75 8.85
N GLY A 218 -5.98 -3.67 7.93
CA GLY A 218 -6.85 -4.08 6.81
C GLY A 218 -6.55 -3.33 5.51
N GLY A 219 -5.44 -2.60 5.48
CA GLY A 219 -4.94 -1.89 4.31
C GLY A 219 -4.58 -2.85 3.18
N LEU A 220 -4.71 -2.39 1.94
CA LEU A 220 -4.39 -3.21 0.78
C LEU A 220 -2.87 -3.39 0.65
N ALA A 221 -2.38 -4.63 0.65
CA ALA A 221 -0.99 -4.97 0.33
C ALA A 221 -0.81 -5.03 -1.21
N PRO A 222 0.25 -4.44 -1.77
CA PRO A 222 0.52 -4.55 -3.21
C PRO A 222 0.96 -5.97 -3.59
N LEU A 223 0.65 -6.41 -4.82
CA LEU A 223 1.32 -7.55 -5.43
C LEU A 223 2.70 -7.10 -5.88
N ARG A 224 3.75 -7.81 -5.45
CA ARG A 224 5.14 -7.49 -5.78
C ARG A 224 5.75 -8.53 -6.69
N ARG A 225 5.56 -9.80 -6.37
CA ARG A 225 6.07 -10.92 -7.17
C ARG A 225 4.98 -11.94 -7.43
N VAL A 226 4.85 -12.36 -8.69
CA VAL A 226 3.88 -13.34 -9.16
C VAL A 226 4.64 -14.43 -9.90
N ALA A 227 4.42 -15.69 -9.52
CA ALA A 227 4.84 -16.82 -10.32
C ALA A 227 3.72 -17.21 -11.29
N VAL A 228 4.03 -17.43 -12.55
CA VAL A 228 3.10 -17.85 -13.59
C VAL A 228 3.56 -19.20 -14.12
N VAL A 229 2.79 -20.24 -13.80
CA VAL A 229 3.09 -21.62 -14.16
C VAL A 229 2.25 -22.03 -15.35
N GLY A 230 2.93 -22.47 -16.41
CA GLY A 230 2.31 -22.80 -17.69
C GLY A 230 2.46 -21.71 -18.74
N ALA A 231 2.16 -22.06 -19.99
CA ALA A 231 2.42 -21.23 -21.16
C ALA A 231 1.17 -20.90 -21.98
N SER A 232 -0.03 -21.00 -21.39
CA SER A 232 -1.27 -20.60 -22.05
C SER A 232 -1.26 -19.12 -22.43
N GLU A 233 -2.04 -18.76 -23.47
CA GLU A 233 -2.17 -17.36 -23.91
C GLU A 233 -2.72 -16.47 -22.79
N TRP A 234 -3.69 -16.97 -22.02
CA TRP A 234 -4.18 -16.30 -20.80
C TRP A 234 -3.09 -16.06 -19.78
N GLY A 235 -2.25 -17.06 -19.48
CA GLY A 235 -1.12 -16.91 -18.58
C GLY A 235 -0.16 -15.80 -19.03
N ARG A 236 0.17 -15.77 -20.32
CA ARG A 236 1.06 -14.74 -20.92
C ARG A 236 0.45 -13.35 -20.86
N SER A 237 -0.83 -13.20 -21.17
CA SER A 237 -1.53 -11.91 -21.12
C SER A 237 -1.67 -11.39 -19.69
N VAL A 238 -1.99 -12.26 -18.73
CA VAL A 238 -2.05 -11.89 -17.31
C VAL A 238 -0.67 -11.50 -16.80
N ALA A 239 0.37 -12.27 -17.12
CA ALA A 239 1.75 -11.95 -16.80
C ALA A 239 2.15 -10.56 -17.32
N GLU A 240 1.85 -10.26 -18.58
CA GLU A 240 2.19 -8.96 -19.19
C GLU A 240 1.36 -7.81 -18.60
N ALA A 241 0.07 -8.01 -18.33
CA ALA A 241 -0.75 -7.02 -17.63
C ALA A 241 -0.16 -6.69 -16.24
N LEU A 242 0.19 -7.72 -15.46
CA LEU A 242 0.78 -7.53 -14.14
C LEU A 242 2.18 -6.88 -14.22
N ARG A 243 2.99 -7.21 -15.23
CA ARG A 243 4.26 -6.54 -15.49
C ARG A 243 4.07 -5.04 -15.77
N ARG A 244 3.06 -4.65 -16.57
CA ARG A 244 2.70 -3.23 -16.80
C ARG A 244 2.27 -2.51 -15.52
N ALA A 245 1.71 -3.23 -14.56
CA ALA A 245 1.39 -2.71 -13.23
C ALA A 245 2.62 -2.60 -12.29
N GLY A 246 3.82 -2.95 -12.76
CA GLY A 246 5.06 -2.91 -11.98
C GLY A 246 5.27 -4.13 -11.08
N VAL A 247 4.57 -5.23 -11.35
CA VAL A 247 4.74 -6.50 -10.63
C VAL A 247 5.88 -7.30 -11.27
N GLU A 248 6.75 -7.85 -10.45
CA GLU A 248 7.80 -8.77 -10.87
C GLU A 248 7.19 -10.13 -11.23
N ILE A 249 7.52 -10.64 -12.41
CA ILE A 249 6.96 -11.87 -12.94
C ILE A 249 8.04 -12.92 -13.08
N GLU A 250 7.88 -14.02 -12.38
CA GLU A 250 8.58 -15.28 -12.59
C GLU A 250 7.68 -16.18 -13.44
N ALA A 251 8.14 -16.69 -14.57
CA ALA A 251 7.31 -17.51 -15.46
C ALA A 251 8.06 -18.76 -15.92
N GLY A 252 7.38 -19.90 -15.90
CA GLY A 252 8.01 -21.17 -16.23
C GLY A 252 7.04 -22.35 -16.22
N VAL A 253 7.61 -23.54 -16.29
CA VAL A 253 6.87 -24.81 -16.19
C VAL A 253 6.81 -25.26 -14.74
N ALA A 254 5.83 -26.11 -14.42
CA ALA A 254 5.65 -26.61 -13.06
C ALA A 254 6.92 -27.32 -12.55
N GLY A 255 7.31 -27.02 -11.31
CA GLY A 255 8.51 -27.52 -10.64
C GLY A 255 9.79 -26.78 -11.00
N ALA A 256 9.76 -25.83 -11.94
CA ALA A 256 10.91 -25.01 -12.32
C ALA A 256 10.78 -23.54 -11.91
N CYS A 257 9.60 -23.09 -11.46
CA CYS A 257 9.37 -21.72 -11.02
C CYS A 257 9.86 -21.49 -9.58
N GLU A 258 10.52 -20.36 -9.33
CA GLU A 258 10.84 -19.95 -7.97
C GLU A 258 9.62 -19.30 -7.29
N VAL A 259 8.87 -20.07 -6.50
CA VAL A 259 7.63 -19.60 -5.85
C VAL A 259 7.79 -19.12 -4.40
N SER A 260 8.97 -19.33 -3.78
CA SER A 260 9.21 -19.11 -2.34
C SER A 260 9.08 -17.67 -1.86
N GLU A 261 9.10 -16.69 -2.76
CA GLU A 261 8.97 -15.27 -2.45
C GLU A 261 7.75 -14.61 -3.11
N CYS A 262 6.87 -15.40 -3.73
CA CYS A 262 5.72 -14.88 -4.45
C CYS A 262 4.57 -14.47 -3.52
N ASP A 263 3.85 -13.41 -3.91
CA ASP A 263 2.58 -13.01 -3.30
C ASP A 263 1.38 -13.71 -3.95
N LEU A 264 1.58 -14.21 -5.18
CA LEU A 264 0.56 -14.88 -5.98
C LEU A 264 1.18 -15.97 -6.85
N LEU A 265 0.56 -17.14 -6.88
CA LEU A 265 0.78 -18.19 -7.88
C LEU A 265 -0.34 -18.13 -8.93
N CYS A 266 0.00 -17.93 -10.19
CA CYS A 266 -0.92 -17.97 -11.32
C CYS A 266 -0.78 -19.32 -12.05
N LEU A 267 -1.79 -20.17 -11.93
CA LEU A 267 -1.87 -21.46 -12.61
C LEU A 267 -2.54 -21.27 -13.97
N ALA A 268 -1.73 -21.40 -15.02
CA ALA A 268 -2.08 -21.14 -16.39
C ALA A 268 -1.81 -22.37 -17.29
N VAL A 269 -2.10 -23.56 -16.75
CA VAL A 269 -1.96 -24.88 -17.37
C VAL A 269 -3.32 -25.42 -17.84
N PRO A 270 -3.38 -26.41 -18.75
CA PRO A 270 -4.64 -27.13 -19.05
C PRO A 270 -5.28 -27.71 -17.78
N ALA A 271 -6.62 -27.77 -17.71
CA ALA A 271 -7.32 -28.27 -16.51
C ALA A 271 -6.88 -29.69 -16.10
N ALA A 272 -6.50 -30.54 -17.05
CA ALA A 272 -5.98 -31.89 -16.79
C ALA A 272 -4.60 -31.89 -16.09
N GLU A 273 -3.80 -30.84 -16.29
CA GLU A 273 -2.46 -30.68 -15.70
C GLU A 273 -2.48 -29.85 -14.41
N LEU A 274 -3.64 -29.32 -14.01
CA LEU A 274 -3.78 -28.53 -12.80
C LEU A 274 -3.41 -29.29 -11.52
N PRO A 275 -3.83 -30.56 -11.29
CA PRO A 275 -3.43 -31.33 -10.11
C PRO A 275 -1.90 -31.50 -9.97
N PRO A 276 -1.16 -32.01 -10.97
CA PRO A 276 0.29 -32.17 -10.84
C PRO A 276 1.03 -30.83 -10.78
N ALA A 277 0.56 -29.79 -11.48
CA ALA A 277 1.16 -28.46 -11.40
C ALA A 277 1.04 -27.85 -10.01
N LEU A 278 -0.14 -27.95 -9.39
CA LEU A 278 -0.33 -27.50 -8.00
C LEU A 278 0.57 -28.27 -7.04
N ALA A 279 0.63 -29.60 -7.17
CA ALA A 279 1.43 -30.46 -6.29
C ALA A 279 2.94 -30.15 -6.35
N ALA A 280 3.45 -29.73 -7.52
CA ALA A 280 4.85 -29.35 -7.69
C ALA A 280 5.21 -28.05 -6.97
N GLU A 281 4.33 -27.05 -6.98
CA GLU A 281 4.61 -25.71 -6.47
C GLU A 281 4.24 -25.51 -4.99
N LEU A 282 3.16 -26.15 -4.56
CA LEU A 282 2.57 -25.93 -3.25
C LEU A 282 3.55 -26.10 -2.06
N PRO A 283 4.50 -27.07 -2.05
CA PRO A 283 5.45 -27.21 -0.95
C PRO A 283 6.35 -25.99 -0.72
N ALA A 284 6.63 -25.22 -1.79
CA ALA A 284 7.47 -24.03 -1.73
C ALA A 284 6.65 -22.73 -1.65
N LEU A 285 5.33 -22.79 -1.79
CA LEU A 285 4.46 -21.62 -1.83
C LEU A 285 4.29 -20.98 -0.42
N PRO A 286 4.52 -19.67 -0.25
CA PRO A 286 4.33 -19.00 1.03
C PRO A 286 2.87 -19.05 1.51
N GLN A 287 2.64 -19.32 2.80
CA GLN A 287 1.29 -19.40 3.40
C GLN A 287 0.37 -18.19 3.14
N ARG A 288 0.95 -17.02 2.86
CA ARG A 288 0.20 -15.78 2.58
C ARG A 288 -0.14 -15.60 1.09
N ALA A 289 0.41 -16.43 0.21
CA ALA A 289 0.27 -16.27 -1.23
C ALA A 289 -1.13 -16.68 -1.67
N GLY A 290 -1.73 -15.86 -2.54
CA GLY A 290 -2.96 -16.23 -3.23
C GLY A 290 -2.70 -17.17 -4.40
N VAL A 291 -3.74 -17.84 -4.87
CA VAL A 291 -3.70 -18.64 -6.10
C VAL A 291 -4.71 -18.05 -7.09
N LEU A 292 -4.23 -17.66 -8.26
CA LEU A 292 -5.06 -17.28 -9.40
C LEU A 292 -5.06 -18.44 -10.40
N VAL A 293 -6.23 -18.90 -10.81
CA VAL A 293 -6.36 -19.89 -11.89
C VAL A 293 -6.96 -19.25 -13.12
N VAL A 294 -6.33 -19.50 -14.26
CA VAL A 294 -6.81 -19.10 -15.60
C VAL A 294 -6.86 -20.30 -16.55
N SER A 295 -6.89 -21.51 -15.98
CA SER A 295 -7.12 -22.76 -16.70
C SER A 295 -8.54 -22.81 -17.26
N GLU A 296 -8.68 -23.39 -18.44
CA GLU A 296 -9.97 -23.63 -19.09
C GLU A 296 -10.30 -25.13 -19.07
N GLY A 297 -11.60 -25.47 -18.99
CA GLY A 297 -12.10 -26.85 -19.03
C GLY A 297 -12.51 -27.40 -17.68
N LEU A 298 -12.50 -28.73 -17.55
CA LEU A 298 -12.85 -29.46 -16.33
C LEU A 298 -11.64 -30.26 -15.85
N VAL A 299 -11.43 -30.27 -14.53
CA VAL A 299 -10.32 -30.97 -13.89
C VAL A 299 -10.72 -32.44 -13.65
N PRO A 300 -10.03 -33.42 -14.26
CA PRO A 300 -10.26 -34.84 -14.02
C PRO A 300 -9.59 -35.32 -12.71
N PRO A 301 -10.08 -36.42 -12.12
CA PRO A 301 -11.27 -37.17 -12.53
C PRO A 301 -12.60 -36.57 -12.05
N GLU A 302 -12.59 -35.57 -11.17
CA GLU A 302 -13.80 -35.08 -10.49
C GLU A 302 -14.74 -34.28 -11.40
N GLY A 303 -14.26 -33.82 -12.56
CA GLY A 303 -15.07 -33.03 -13.51
C GLY A 303 -15.44 -31.65 -12.97
N LEU A 304 -14.63 -31.10 -12.06
CA LEU A 304 -14.87 -29.80 -11.44
C LEU A 304 -14.26 -28.67 -12.28
N LEU A 305 -14.85 -27.47 -12.21
CA LEU A 305 -14.21 -26.27 -12.73
C LEU A 305 -12.91 -25.98 -11.96
N PRO A 306 -11.86 -25.44 -12.60
CA PRO A 306 -10.56 -25.22 -11.97
C PRO A 306 -10.61 -24.44 -10.64
N GLY A 307 -11.36 -23.35 -10.57
CA GLY A 307 -11.52 -22.55 -9.36
C GLY A 307 -12.24 -23.31 -8.25
N ALA A 308 -13.29 -24.06 -8.59
CA ALA A 308 -14.00 -24.92 -7.65
C ALA A 308 -13.13 -26.09 -7.15
N TYR A 309 -12.36 -26.69 -8.05
CA TYR A 309 -11.39 -27.73 -7.74
C TYR A 309 -10.38 -27.20 -6.71
N LEU A 310 -9.74 -26.05 -6.96
CA LEU A 310 -8.74 -25.49 -6.06
C LEU A 310 -9.33 -25.05 -4.73
N ALA A 311 -10.50 -24.39 -4.73
CA ALA A 311 -11.15 -23.92 -3.51
C ALA A 311 -11.57 -25.07 -2.57
N GLY A 312 -11.78 -26.28 -3.10
CA GLY A 312 -12.11 -27.49 -2.34
C GLY A 312 -10.90 -28.26 -1.79
N ARG A 313 -9.67 -27.85 -2.10
CA ARG A 313 -8.45 -28.60 -1.71
C ARG A 313 -8.04 -28.28 -0.29
N ALA A 314 -7.92 -29.32 0.53
CA ALA A 314 -7.41 -29.20 1.90
C ALA A 314 -5.96 -28.71 1.92
N GLU A 315 -5.17 -29.06 0.91
CA GLU A 315 -3.77 -28.62 0.79
C GLU A 315 -3.66 -27.11 0.55
N LEU A 316 -4.71 -26.48 0.01
CA LEU A 316 -4.80 -25.03 -0.18
C LEU A 316 -5.48 -24.31 1.01
N ALA A 317 -5.70 -24.99 2.13
CA ALA A 317 -6.27 -24.36 3.32
C ALA A 317 -5.40 -23.18 3.78
N GLY A 318 -5.96 -21.97 3.71
CA GLY A 318 -5.25 -20.72 4.05
C GLY A 318 -4.76 -19.92 2.83
N HIS A 319 -4.72 -20.52 1.64
CA HIS A 319 -4.42 -19.84 0.40
C HIS A 319 -5.72 -19.36 -0.29
N PRO A 320 -5.96 -18.05 -0.41
CA PRO A 320 -7.14 -17.56 -1.09
C PRO A 320 -7.06 -17.89 -2.59
N VAL A 321 -8.17 -18.35 -3.15
CA VAL A 321 -8.28 -18.73 -4.57
C VAL A 321 -9.06 -17.66 -5.35
N ALA A 322 -8.61 -17.36 -6.55
CA ALA A 322 -9.29 -16.48 -7.50
C ALA A 322 -9.29 -17.09 -8.91
N CYS A 323 -10.28 -16.72 -9.72
CA CYS A 323 -10.31 -16.98 -11.15
C CYS A 323 -10.65 -15.71 -11.93
N LEU A 324 -10.33 -15.70 -13.22
CA LEU A 324 -10.54 -14.55 -14.10
C LEU A 324 -11.23 -14.99 -15.39
N ALA A 325 -12.24 -14.22 -15.79
CA ALA A 325 -12.86 -14.28 -17.11
C ALA A 325 -12.71 -12.91 -17.81
N GLY A 326 -12.56 -12.91 -19.12
CA GLY A 326 -12.41 -11.66 -19.87
C GLY A 326 -12.73 -11.83 -21.35
N PRO A 327 -12.07 -11.07 -22.24
CA PRO A 327 -12.37 -11.11 -23.68
C PRO A 327 -12.16 -12.49 -24.29
N SER A 328 -12.83 -12.76 -25.42
CA SER A 328 -12.69 -14.03 -26.16
C SER A 328 -11.26 -14.30 -26.61
N GLN A 329 -10.48 -13.26 -26.91
CA GLN A 329 -9.06 -13.39 -27.22
C GLN A 329 -8.22 -12.91 -26.02
N PRO A 330 -7.33 -13.74 -25.47
CA PRO A 330 -6.52 -13.36 -24.30
C PRO A 330 -5.66 -12.11 -24.53
N ALA A 331 -5.21 -11.86 -25.77
CA ALA A 331 -4.41 -10.68 -26.11
C ALA A 331 -5.16 -9.36 -25.87
N ASP A 332 -6.49 -9.35 -25.99
CA ASP A 332 -7.33 -8.18 -25.78
C ASP A 332 -7.33 -7.72 -24.32
N LEU A 333 -6.89 -8.56 -23.38
CA LEU A 333 -6.66 -8.17 -21.99
C LEU A 333 -5.70 -6.97 -21.89
N LEU A 334 -4.76 -6.85 -22.83
CA LEU A 334 -3.75 -5.80 -22.84
C LEU A 334 -4.23 -4.49 -23.47
N VAL A 335 -5.46 -4.45 -23.99
CA VAL A 335 -6.09 -3.23 -24.51
C VAL A 335 -6.61 -2.40 -23.32
N SER A 336 -6.23 -1.13 -23.28
CA SER A 336 -6.65 -0.22 -22.20
C SER A 336 -8.18 -0.06 -22.20
N GLY A 337 -8.79 -0.19 -21.03
CA GLY A 337 -10.25 -0.13 -20.85
C GLY A 337 -10.95 -1.48 -21.04
N THR A 338 -10.23 -2.55 -21.37
CA THR A 338 -10.79 -3.91 -21.36
C THR A 338 -11.32 -4.23 -19.98
N THR A 339 -12.54 -4.75 -19.91
CA THR A 339 -13.17 -5.15 -18.66
C THR A 339 -13.05 -6.67 -18.47
N VAL A 340 -12.58 -7.07 -17.30
CA VAL A 340 -12.57 -8.47 -16.86
C VAL A 340 -13.48 -8.68 -15.66
N LEU A 341 -13.94 -9.91 -15.51
CA LEU A 341 -14.66 -10.39 -14.33
C LEU A 341 -13.70 -11.24 -13.49
N LEU A 342 -13.40 -10.75 -12.30
CA LEU A 342 -12.53 -11.41 -11.33
C LEU A 342 -13.38 -12.00 -10.20
N ALA A 343 -13.30 -13.30 -9.97
CA ALA A 343 -13.97 -13.94 -8.84
C ALA A 343 -12.98 -14.38 -7.76
N SER A 344 -13.35 -14.15 -6.50
CA SER A 344 -12.73 -14.75 -5.32
C SER A 344 -13.64 -14.59 -4.11
N SER A 345 -13.74 -15.63 -3.29
CA SER A 345 -14.39 -15.55 -1.98
C SER A 345 -13.60 -14.68 -0.99
N ASP A 346 -12.30 -14.51 -1.21
CA ASP A 346 -11.44 -13.65 -0.41
C ASP A 346 -11.45 -12.20 -0.93
N ARG A 347 -11.99 -11.30 -0.10
CA ARG A 347 -12.09 -9.86 -0.43
C ARG A 347 -10.73 -9.15 -0.45
N GLY A 348 -9.71 -9.69 0.20
CA GLY A 348 -8.34 -9.20 0.17
C GLY A 348 -7.74 -9.44 -1.20
N LEU A 349 -7.65 -10.71 -1.60
CA LEU A 349 -7.13 -11.14 -2.90
C LEU A 349 -7.88 -10.47 -4.06
N ALA A 350 -9.22 -10.45 -4.01
CA ALA A 350 -10.03 -9.79 -5.03
C ALA A 350 -9.70 -8.28 -5.17
N ARG A 351 -9.39 -7.59 -4.06
CA ARG A 351 -8.96 -6.18 -4.09
C ARG A 351 -7.55 -6.02 -4.66
N GLN A 352 -6.64 -6.93 -4.32
CA GLN A 352 -5.24 -6.87 -4.76
C GLN A 352 -5.14 -7.05 -6.27
N LEU A 353 -5.72 -8.13 -6.78
CA LEU A 353 -5.77 -8.42 -8.21
C LEU A 353 -6.51 -7.33 -8.98
N SER A 354 -7.68 -6.89 -8.51
CA SER A 354 -8.43 -5.79 -9.15
C SER A 354 -7.63 -4.49 -9.19
N HIS A 355 -6.85 -4.19 -8.15
CA HIS A 355 -5.97 -3.02 -8.14
C HIS A 355 -4.82 -3.16 -9.14
N ALA A 356 -4.14 -4.31 -9.17
CA ALA A 356 -3.04 -4.55 -10.10
C ALA A 356 -3.52 -4.50 -11.56
N LEU A 357 -4.65 -5.11 -11.88
CA LEU A 357 -5.25 -5.05 -13.21
C LEU A 357 -5.61 -3.61 -13.61
N ARG A 358 -6.20 -2.81 -12.71
CA ARG A 358 -6.51 -1.39 -12.99
C ARG A 358 -5.25 -0.56 -13.20
N ALA A 359 -4.18 -0.84 -12.47
CA ALA A 359 -2.88 -0.19 -12.68
C ALA A 359 -2.28 -0.53 -14.06
N ALA A 360 -2.63 -1.69 -14.63
CA ALA A 360 -2.30 -2.08 -15.99
C ALA A 360 -3.23 -1.50 -17.08
N GLY A 361 -4.24 -0.71 -16.70
CA GLY A 361 -5.25 -0.18 -17.62
C GLY A 361 -6.43 -1.13 -17.87
N VAL A 362 -6.57 -2.21 -17.10
CA VAL A 362 -7.65 -3.20 -17.22
C VAL A 362 -8.73 -2.93 -16.17
N ASP A 363 -9.94 -2.64 -16.62
CA ASP A 363 -11.09 -2.52 -15.73
C ASP A 363 -11.48 -3.88 -15.16
N SER A 364 -11.90 -3.90 -13.91
CA SER A 364 -12.27 -5.14 -13.22
C SER A 364 -13.57 -5.00 -12.46
N GLN A 365 -14.50 -5.91 -12.77
CA GLN A 365 -15.66 -6.23 -11.96
C GLN A 365 -15.31 -7.41 -11.05
N ARG A 366 -15.87 -7.43 -9.84
CA ARG A 366 -15.56 -8.46 -8.84
C ARG A 366 -16.79 -9.26 -8.50
N SER A 367 -16.64 -10.58 -8.44
CA SER A 367 -17.64 -11.53 -7.96
C SER A 367 -17.08 -12.36 -6.81
N ALA A 368 -17.96 -12.94 -5.99
CA ALA A 368 -17.59 -14.00 -5.04
C ALA A 368 -17.87 -15.41 -5.58
N ASP A 369 -18.56 -15.49 -6.72
CA ASP A 369 -18.95 -16.74 -7.39
C ASP A 369 -17.87 -17.15 -8.40
N LEU A 370 -16.98 -18.04 -7.98
CA LEU A 370 -15.91 -18.60 -8.83
C LEU A 370 -16.50 -19.36 -10.03
N ALA A 371 -17.48 -20.23 -9.76
CA ALA A 371 -18.06 -21.12 -10.77
C ALA A 371 -18.80 -20.33 -11.86
N GLY A 372 -19.61 -19.33 -11.48
CA GLY A 372 -20.32 -18.48 -12.44
C GLY A 372 -19.38 -17.71 -13.37
N VAL A 373 -18.21 -17.27 -12.87
CA VAL A 373 -17.21 -16.58 -13.69
C VAL A 373 -16.55 -17.54 -14.68
N GLU A 374 -16.16 -18.74 -14.25
CA GLU A 374 -15.53 -19.74 -15.13
C GLU A 374 -16.48 -20.26 -16.21
N LEU A 375 -17.75 -20.50 -15.86
CA LEU A 375 -18.78 -20.87 -16.83
C LEU A 375 -19.03 -19.76 -17.85
N GLY A 376 -19.03 -18.50 -17.41
CA GLY A 376 -19.11 -17.34 -18.31
C GLY A 376 -17.92 -17.30 -19.27
N ALA A 377 -16.70 -17.52 -18.78
CA ALA A 377 -15.49 -17.56 -19.60
C ALA A 377 -15.58 -18.63 -20.70
N ALA A 378 -16.02 -19.84 -20.34
CA ALA A 378 -16.22 -20.92 -21.28
C ALA A 378 -17.24 -20.57 -22.38
N SER A 379 -18.34 -19.88 -22.03
CA SER A 379 -19.32 -19.41 -23.01
C SER A 379 -18.73 -18.36 -23.97
N THR A 380 -17.87 -17.46 -23.49
CA THR A 380 -17.23 -16.41 -24.29
C THR A 380 -16.17 -16.96 -25.23
N ALA A 381 -15.46 -18.02 -24.83
CA ALA A 381 -14.50 -18.74 -25.67
C ALA A 381 -15.21 -19.48 -26.83
N LEU A 382 -16.38 -20.09 -26.57
CA LEU A 382 -17.18 -20.77 -27.59
C LEU A 382 -17.84 -19.81 -28.61
N GLY A 383 -18.02 -18.54 -28.25
CA GLY A 383 -18.65 -17.51 -29.08
C GLY A 383 -17.70 -16.68 -29.94
N GLY A 384 -16.38 -16.89 -29.84
CA GLY A 384 -15.39 -16.27 -30.74
C GLY A 384 -15.58 -16.75 -32.18
N PRO A 385 -15.15 -15.99 -33.21
CA PRO A 385 -15.32 -16.42 -34.59
C PRO A 385 -14.66 -17.78 -34.76
N ALA A 386 -15.48 -18.79 -35.07
CA ALA A 386 -15.03 -20.11 -35.45
C ALA A 386 -14.08 -19.93 -36.63
N SER A 387 -12.77 -19.94 -36.38
CA SER A 387 -11.80 -20.01 -37.45
C SER A 387 -12.09 -21.31 -38.19
N GLY A 388 -12.61 -21.15 -39.41
CA GLY A 388 -13.08 -22.25 -40.24
C GLY A 388 -12.00 -23.29 -40.37
N ARG A 389 -12.22 -24.44 -39.76
CA ARG A 389 -11.60 -25.70 -40.14
C ARG A 389 -12.71 -26.70 -40.42
N HIS A 390 -12.61 -27.28 -41.61
CA HIS A 390 -13.49 -28.23 -42.31
C HIS A 390 -14.54 -27.60 -43.25
N ALA A 391 -14.71 -28.04 -44.49
CA ALA A 391 -13.92 -28.89 -45.39
C ALA A 391 -14.51 -28.72 -46.80
N ALA A 392 -13.64 -28.59 -47.80
CA ALA A 392 -13.73 -29.17 -49.16
C ALA A 392 -12.45 -28.83 -49.92
#